data_AF-A0A7D9IT21-F1
#
_entry.id   AF-A0A7D9IT21-F1
#
_cell.length_a   1.000
_cell.length_b   1.000
_cell.length_c   1.000
_cell.angle_alpha   90.00
_cell.angle_beta   90.00
_cell.angle_gamma   90.00
#
_symmetry.space_group_name_H-M   'P 1'
#
loop_
_entity.id
_entity.type
_entity.pdbx_description
1 polymer ?
#
loop_
_entity_poly.entity_id
_entity_poly.type
_entity_poly.pdbx_seq_one_letter_code
_entity_poly.pdbx_strand_id
1 'polypeptide(L)'
;MAEADLKTKITQLQMATEKSDAILNGNKKRAIARHGESLKETIAAVNKLRLTVEAEKISKGTSAEEIEEWNKTVENTMEKADGMVEILEQWLDEQDARKEKIQLEEKAEREEIEREKQLQFELKLHEAKVKLQSEITPE
;
A
#
# COMPACT_ATOMS: atom_id res chain seq x y z
N MET A 1 -13.75 7.75 33.97
CA MET A 1 -14.37 6.91 32.92
C MET A 1 -13.49 6.93 31.68
N ALA A 2 -13.13 8.13 31.19
CA ALA A 2 -12.23 8.33 30.05
C ALA A 2 -10.88 7.58 30.14
N GLU A 3 -10.27 7.48 31.33
CA GLU A 3 -8.99 6.76 31.49
C GLU A 3 -9.12 5.24 31.31
N ALA A 4 -10.24 4.66 31.75
CA ALA A 4 -10.53 3.24 31.50
C ALA A 4 -10.78 2.99 30.01
N ASP A 5 -11.54 3.87 29.36
CA ASP A 5 -11.82 3.80 27.93
C ASP A 5 -10.54 3.93 27.10
N LEU A 6 -9.64 4.85 27.48
CA LEU A 6 -8.33 5.01 26.87
C LEU A 6 -7.51 3.73 27.00
N LYS A 7 -7.44 3.14 28.21
CA LYS A 7 -6.72 1.89 28.44
C LYS A 7 -7.25 0.77 27.56
N THR A 8 -8.57 0.61 27.47
CA THR A 8 -9.20 -0.37 26.57
C THR A 8 -8.80 -0.13 25.12
N LYS A 9 -8.82 1.12 24.66
CA LYS A 9 -8.50 1.44 23.26
C LYS A 9 -7.01 1.26 22.94
N ILE A 10 -6.12 1.56 23.89
CA ILE A 10 -4.68 1.26 23.80
C ILE A 10 -4.46 -0.25 23.67
N THR A 11 -5.13 -1.07 24.48
CA THR A 11 -5.03 -2.54 24.37
C THR A 11 -5.54 -3.03 23.02
N GLN A 12 -6.66 -2.48 22.52
CA GLN A 12 -7.14 -2.81 21.17
C GLN A 12 -6.11 -2.44 20.09
N LEU A 13 -5.47 -1.27 20.22
CA LEU A 13 -4.43 -0.83 19.29
C LEU A 13 -3.24 -1.80 19.29
N GLN A 14 -2.70 -2.13 20.47
CA GLN A 14 -1.59 -3.08 20.61
C GLN A 14 -1.91 -4.44 19.98
N MET A 15 -3.08 -5.00 20.29
CA MET A 15 -3.52 -6.28 19.71
C MET A 15 -3.70 -6.22 18.20
N ALA A 16 -4.12 -5.07 17.66
CA ALA A 16 -4.26 -4.88 16.22
C ALA A 16 -2.88 -4.75 15.53
N THR A 17 -1.95 -4.02 16.14
CA THR A 17 -0.56 -3.87 15.69
C THR A 17 0.14 -5.23 15.65
N GLU A 18 0.03 -6.05 16.70
CA GLU A 18 0.62 -7.41 16.74
C GLU A 18 0.05 -8.35 15.66
N LYS A 19 -1.20 -8.14 15.24
CA LYS A 19 -1.84 -8.94 14.17
C LYS A 19 -1.44 -8.50 12.77
N SER A 20 -0.83 -7.34 12.60
CA SER A 20 -0.48 -6.78 11.29
C SER A 20 0.42 -7.72 10.48
N ASP A 21 1.42 -8.33 11.11
CA ASP A 21 2.33 -9.27 10.44
C ASP A 21 1.59 -10.49 9.89
N ALA A 22 0.67 -11.06 10.68
CA ALA A 22 -0.13 -12.20 10.25
C ALA A 22 -1.06 -11.85 9.08
N ILE A 23 -1.59 -10.62 9.06
CA ILE A 23 -2.46 -10.12 7.99
C ILE A 23 -1.64 -9.87 6.71
N LEU A 24 -0.45 -9.30 6.85
CA LEU A 24 0.49 -9.07 5.75
C LEU A 24 0.91 -10.38 5.10
N ASN A 25 1.28 -11.38 5.91
CA ASN A 25 1.60 -12.74 5.45
C ASN A 25 0.42 -13.44 4.76
N GLY A 26 -0.81 -13.01 5.03
CA GLY A 26 -1.99 -13.48 4.33
C GLY A 26 -2.05 -13.07 2.85
N ASN A 27 -1.23 -12.10 2.41
CA ASN A 27 -1.07 -11.64 1.02
C ASN A 27 -2.40 -11.24 0.32
N LYS A 28 -3.44 -10.92 1.10
CA LYS A 28 -4.77 -10.59 0.62
C LYS A 28 -4.95 -9.08 0.60
N LYS A 29 -4.76 -8.46 -0.58
CA LYS A 29 -4.80 -7.00 -0.78
C LYS A 29 -5.96 -6.30 -0.04
N ARG A 30 -7.19 -6.80 -0.22
CA ARG A 30 -8.38 -6.19 0.40
C ARG A 30 -8.40 -6.35 1.93
N ALA A 31 -7.86 -7.44 2.46
CA ALA A 31 -7.77 -7.65 3.91
C ALA A 31 -6.72 -6.72 4.54
N ILE A 32 -5.57 -6.56 3.88
CA ILE A 32 -4.48 -5.64 4.29
C ILE A 32 -4.98 -4.20 4.29
N ALA A 33 -5.61 -3.74 3.20
CA ALA A 33 -6.17 -2.39 3.12
C ALA A 33 -7.21 -2.09 4.21
N ARG A 34 -8.13 -3.04 4.46
CA ARG A 34 -9.13 -2.89 5.53
C ARG A 34 -8.50 -2.86 6.92
N HIS A 35 -7.45 -3.64 7.15
CA HIS A 35 -6.74 -3.64 8.43
C HIS A 35 -5.99 -2.32 8.66
N GLY A 36 -5.33 -1.79 7.63
CA GLY A 36 -4.69 -0.47 7.67
C GLY A 36 -5.68 0.64 8.04
N GLU A 37 -6.87 0.65 7.43
CA GLU A 37 -7.91 1.63 7.78
C GLU A 37 -8.38 1.48 9.23
N SER A 38 -8.59 0.24 9.68
CA SER A 38 -8.99 -0.04 11.07
C SER A 38 -7.94 0.39 12.10
N LEU A 39 -6.65 0.31 11.76
CA LEU A 39 -5.56 0.82 12.60
C LEU A 39 -5.64 2.34 12.69
N LYS A 40 -5.74 3.05 11.55
CA LYS A 40 -5.88 4.52 11.51
C LYS A 40 -7.06 5.01 12.35
N GLU A 41 -8.23 4.39 12.20
CA GLU A 41 -9.41 4.71 13.00
C GLU A 41 -9.16 4.50 14.51
N THR A 42 -8.45 3.43 14.87
CA THR A 42 -8.14 3.11 16.26
C THR A 42 -7.11 4.08 16.86
N ILE A 43 -6.09 4.48 16.09
CA ILE A 43 -5.10 5.50 16.47
C ILE A 43 -5.80 6.84 16.72
N ALA A 44 -6.67 7.27 15.79
CA ALA A 44 -7.43 8.52 15.95
C ALA A 44 -8.31 8.49 17.22
N ALA A 45 -8.94 7.35 17.52
CA ALA A 45 -9.72 7.18 18.73
C ALA A 45 -8.86 7.21 20.01
N VAL A 46 -7.68 6.59 20.01
CA VAL A 46 -6.71 6.68 21.11
C VAL A 46 -6.31 8.14 21.34
N ASN A 47 -5.92 8.87 20.29
CA ASN A 47 -5.49 10.25 20.41
C ASN A 47 -6.60 11.16 20.97
N LYS A 48 -7.86 10.97 20.53
CA LYS A 48 -9.00 11.72 21.06
C LYS A 48 -9.22 11.45 22.56
N LEU A 49 -9.16 10.19 22.98
CA LEU A 49 -9.29 9.81 24.38
C LEU A 49 -8.11 10.32 25.22
N ARG A 50 -6.89 10.29 24.67
CA ARG A 50 -5.68 10.85 25.30
C ARG A 50 -5.88 12.32 25.65
N LEU A 51 -6.27 13.15 24.67
CA LEU A 51 -6.51 14.58 24.90
C LEU A 51 -7.62 14.83 25.95
N THR A 52 -8.62 13.95 26.01
CA THR A 52 -9.68 14.02 27.03
C THR A 52 -9.14 13.73 28.43
N VAL A 53 -8.35 12.66 28.57
CA VAL A 53 -7.73 12.28 29.86
C VAL A 53 -6.68 13.32 30.29
N GLU A 54 -5.93 13.89 29.35
CA GLU A 54 -4.99 14.98 29.60
C GLU A 54 -5.70 16.19 30.21
N ALA A 55 -6.80 16.64 29.60
CA ALA A 55 -7.61 17.73 30.13
C ALA A 55 -8.14 17.44 31.55
N GLU A 56 -8.56 16.20 31.83
CA GLU A 56 -8.96 15.78 33.18
C GLU A 56 -7.80 15.85 34.18
N LYS A 57 -6.59 15.43 33.79
CA LYS A 57 -5.39 15.49 34.65
C LYS A 57 -4.99 16.93 34.94
N ILE A 58 -5.00 17.80 33.94
CA ILE A 58 -4.77 19.25 34.10
C ILE A 58 -5.78 19.83 35.09
N SER A 59 -7.07 19.52 34.92
CA SER A 59 -8.13 20.01 35.82
C SER A 59 -7.98 19.53 37.26
N LYS A 60 -7.30 18.40 37.49
CA LYS A 60 -7.03 17.84 38.83
C LYS A 60 -5.75 18.38 39.45
N GLY A 61 -5.00 19.22 38.74
CA GLY A 61 -3.73 19.77 39.21
C GLY A 61 -2.57 18.77 39.20
N THR A 62 -2.65 17.72 38.38
CA THR A 62 -1.51 16.84 38.09
C THR A 62 -0.36 17.68 37.52
N SER A 63 0.89 17.37 37.89
CA SER A 63 2.04 18.17 37.44
C SER A 63 2.26 18.03 35.94
N ALA A 64 2.89 19.05 35.34
CA ALA A 64 3.22 19.04 33.92
C ALA A 64 4.17 17.87 33.58
N GLU A 65 5.13 17.56 34.45
CA GLU A 65 6.08 16.46 34.27
C GLU A 65 5.37 15.09 34.26
N GLU A 66 4.42 14.88 35.18
CA GLU A 66 3.64 13.63 35.24
C GLU A 66 2.74 13.46 34.01
N ILE A 67 2.17 14.55 33.51
CA ILE A 67 1.37 14.54 32.28
C ILE A 67 2.25 14.24 31.07
N GLU A 68 3.43 14.86 30.97
CA GLU A 68 4.36 14.65 29.85
C GLU A 68 4.87 13.21 29.79
N GLU A 69 5.30 12.65 30.93
CA GLU A 69 5.77 11.27 30.99
C GLU A 69 4.67 10.29 30.59
N TRP A 70 3.45 10.49 31.09
CA TRP A 70 2.29 9.70 30.70
C TRP A 70 1.97 9.85 29.20
N ASN A 71 1.99 11.06 28.65
CA ASN A 71 1.71 11.31 27.24
C ASN A 71 2.71 10.57 26.33
N LYS A 72 4.01 10.60 26.67
CA LYS A 72 5.04 9.85 25.96
C LYS A 72 4.73 8.35 25.89
N THR A 73 4.20 7.75 26.95
CA THR A 73 3.84 6.32 26.92
C THR A 73 2.73 6.00 25.91
N VAL A 74 1.74 6.89 25.79
CA VAL A 74 0.63 6.74 24.85
C VAL A 74 1.11 7.00 23.41
N GLU A 75 1.90 8.05 23.21
CA GLU A 75 2.50 8.41 21.92
C GLU A 75 3.38 7.30 21.36
N ASN A 76 4.27 6.72 22.16
CA ASN A 76 5.09 5.58 21.76
C ASN A 76 4.26 4.37 21.28
N THR A 77 3.03 4.21 21.80
CA THR A 77 2.13 3.14 21.35
C THR A 77 1.47 3.49 20.02
N MET A 78 1.09 4.75 19.82
CA MET A 78 0.55 5.24 18.55
C MET A 78 1.60 5.18 17.45
N GLU A 79 2.83 5.65 17.69
CA GLU A 79 3.93 5.63 16.72
C GLU A 79 4.24 4.21 16.21
N LYS A 80 4.21 3.20 17.08
CA LYS A 80 4.38 1.80 16.67
C LYS A 80 3.27 1.34 15.74
N ALA A 81 2.04 1.79 15.97
CA ALA A 81 0.91 1.44 15.12
C ALA A 81 0.95 2.21 13.79
N ASP A 82 1.35 3.49 13.81
CA ASP A 82 1.58 4.29 12.60
C ASP A 82 2.66 3.65 11.72
N GLY A 83 3.77 3.18 12.31
CA GLY A 83 4.79 2.44 11.56
C GLY A 83 4.27 1.15 10.92
N MET A 84 3.30 0.47 11.56
CA MET A 84 2.64 -0.67 10.92
C MET A 84 1.70 -0.24 9.79
N VAL A 85 1.00 0.88 9.93
CA VAL A 85 0.19 1.44 8.84
C VAL A 85 1.06 1.73 7.62
N GLU A 86 2.21 2.38 7.80
CA GLU A 86 3.17 2.67 6.73
C GLU A 86 3.63 1.39 6.01
N ILE A 87 3.96 0.33 6.75
CA ILE A 87 4.36 -0.97 6.17
C ILE A 87 3.23 -1.57 5.31
N LEU A 88 1.98 -1.52 5.80
CA LEU A 88 0.83 -2.05 5.07
C LEU A 88 0.55 -1.24 3.79
N GLU A 89 0.69 0.09 3.85
CA GLU A 89 0.52 0.97 2.69
C GLU A 89 1.62 0.76 1.66
N GLN A 90 2.89 0.71 2.09
CA GLN A 90 4.01 0.41 1.21
C GLN A 90 3.79 -0.93 0.49
N TRP A 91 3.36 -1.96 1.22
CA TRP A 91 3.09 -3.25 0.61
C TRP A 91 1.98 -3.16 -0.47
N LEU A 92 0.92 -2.38 -0.22
CA LEU A 92 -0.16 -2.18 -1.20
C LEU A 92 0.33 -1.48 -2.46
N ASP A 93 1.14 -0.43 -2.30
CA ASP A 93 1.72 0.33 -3.40
C ASP A 93 2.68 -0.54 -4.23
N GLU A 94 3.50 -1.36 -3.57
CA GLU A 94 4.38 -2.31 -4.25
C GLU A 94 3.60 -3.33 -5.08
N GLN A 95 2.45 -3.81 -4.61
CA GLN A 95 1.60 -4.71 -5.39
C GLN A 95 1.02 -4.03 -6.63
N ASP A 96 0.61 -2.77 -6.51
CA ASP A 96 0.07 -2.02 -7.65
C ASP A 96 1.16 -1.70 -8.69
N ALA A 97 2.34 -1.26 -8.25
CA ALA A 97 3.48 -1.03 -9.13
C ALA A 97 3.92 -2.30 -9.87
N ARG A 98 3.92 -3.46 -9.18
CA ARG A 98 4.22 -4.76 -9.83
C ARG A 98 3.20 -5.10 -10.92
N LYS A 99 1.91 -4.87 -10.65
CA LYS A 99 0.85 -5.15 -11.61
C LYS A 99 0.95 -4.24 -12.83
N GLU A 100 1.22 -2.95 -12.63
CA GLU A 100 1.42 -2.00 -13.71
C GLU A 100 2.64 -2.37 -14.57
N LYS A 101 3.75 -2.73 -13.93
CA LYS A 101 4.95 -3.17 -14.64
C LYS A 101 4.68 -4.38 -15.54
N ILE A 102 3.98 -5.41 -15.03
CA ILE A 102 3.62 -6.58 -15.83
C ILE A 102 2.75 -6.18 -17.04
N GLN A 103 1.78 -5.29 -16.84
CA GLN A 103 0.92 -4.82 -17.93
C GLN A 103 1.70 -4.05 -19.00
N LEU A 104 2.67 -3.24 -18.58
CA LEU A 104 3.55 -2.50 -19.48
C LEU A 104 4.43 -3.45 -20.31
N GLU A 105 5.03 -4.46 -19.66
CA GLU A 105 5.85 -5.47 -20.31
C GLU A 105 5.04 -6.28 -21.33
N GLU A 106 3.85 -6.77 -20.96
CA GLU A 106 2.98 -7.49 -21.90
C GLU A 106 2.53 -6.61 -23.08
N LYS A 107 2.33 -5.31 -22.85
CA LYS A 107 1.97 -4.37 -23.91
C LYS A 107 3.14 -4.17 -24.88
N ALA A 108 4.35 -3.98 -24.36
CA ALA A 108 5.56 -3.83 -25.17
C ALA A 108 5.82 -5.08 -26.01
N GLU A 109 5.68 -6.27 -25.43
CA GLU A 109 5.84 -7.54 -26.15
C GLU A 109 4.80 -7.68 -27.29
N ARG A 110 3.53 -7.31 -27.02
CA ARG A 110 2.50 -7.31 -28.07
C ARG A 110 2.81 -6.35 -29.22
N GLU A 111 3.32 -5.16 -28.90
CA GLU A 111 3.71 -4.17 -29.91
C GLU A 111 4.91 -4.65 -30.74
N GLU A 112 5.89 -5.31 -30.12
CA GLU A 112 7.05 -5.89 -30.81
C GLU A 112 6.63 -7.03 -31.75
N ILE A 113 5.77 -7.93 -31.29
CA ILE A 113 5.21 -9.01 -32.11
C ILE A 113 4.46 -8.45 -33.32
N GLU A 114 3.68 -7.39 -33.13
CA GLU A 114 2.92 -6.77 -34.22
C GLU A 114 3.83 -6.08 -35.24
N ARG A 115 4.87 -5.37 -34.76
CA ARG A 115 5.88 -4.76 -35.63
C ARG A 115 6.61 -5.83 -36.45
N GLU A 116 7.00 -6.96 -35.84
CA GLU A 116 7.66 -8.05 -36.55
C GLU A 116 6.74 -8.65 -37.63
N LYS A 117 5.45 -8.87 -37.31
CA LYS A 117 4.47 -9.35 -38.30
C LYS A 117 4.34 -8.40 -39.49
N GLN A 118 4.34 -7.10 -39.25
CA GLN A 118 4.28 -6.08 -40.32
C GLN A 118 5.53 -6.16 -41.20
N LEU A 119 6.72 -6.23 -40.62
CA LEU A 119 7.97 -6.38 -41.37
C LEU A 119 7.99 -7.66 -42.21
N GLN A 120 7.56 -8.79 -41.65
CA GLN A 120 7.47 -10.06 -42.38
C GLN A 120 6.48 -9.99 -43.55
N PHE A 121 5.37 -9.28 -43.39
CA PHE A 121 4.42 -9.07 -44.48
C PHE A 121 5.02 -8.20 -45.59
N GLU A 122 5.68 -7.10 -45.23
CA GLU A 122 6.34 -6.21 -46.19
C GLU A 122 7.45 -6.94 -46.97
N LEU A 123 8.27 -7.76 -46.30
CA LEU A 123 9.29 -8.59 -46.95
C LEU A 123 8.67 -9.55 -47.96
N LYS A 124 7.63 -10.30 -47.56
CA LYS A 124 6.92 -11.21 -48.48
C LYS A 124 6.31 -10.49 -49.68
N LEU A 125 5.76 -9.30 -49.46
CA LEU A 125 5.20 -8.48 -50.53
C LEU A 125 6.29 -8.03 -51.51
N HIS A 126 7.44 -7.61 -50.99
CA HIS A 126 8.59 -7.22 -51.80
C HIS A 126 9.14 -8.41 -52.62
N GLU A 127 9.32 -9.57 -51.99
CA GLU A 127 9.74 -10.80 -52.68
C GLU A 127 8.78 -11.19 -53.81
N ALA A 128 7.47 -11.11 -53.57
CA ALA A 128 6.46 -11.40 -54.58
C ALA A 128 6.52 -10.43 -55.77
N LYS A 129 6.75 -9.13 -55.51
CA LYS A 129 6.92 -8.12 -56.57
C LYS A 129 8.14 -8.39 -57.43
N VAL A 130 9.27 -8.73 -56.81
CA VAL A 130 10.52 -9.04 -57.53
C VAL A 130 10.34 -10.27 -58.43
N LYS A 131 9.73 -11.34 -57.91
CA LYS A 131 9.45 -12.56 -58.71
C LYS A 131 8.60 -12.25 -59.94
N LEU A 132 7.52 -11.49 -59.75
CA LEU A 132 6.64 -11.09 -60.86
C LEU A 132 7.39 -10.25 -61.91
N GLN A 133 8.25 -9.31 -61.49
CA GLN A 133 9.07 -8.52 -62.40
C GLN A 133 10.07 -9.38 -63.18
N SER A 134 10.69 -10.37 -62.54
CA SER A 134 11.59 -11.30 -63.24
C SER A 134 10.86 -12.22 -64.24
N GLU A 135 9.59 -12.52 -64.01
CA GLU A 135 8.77 -13.33 -64.92
C GLU A 135 8.20 -12.53 -66.11
N ILE A 136 7.99 -11.22 -65.95
CA ILE A 136 7.42 -10.32 -66.97
C ILE A 136 8.49 -9.69 -67.87
N THR A 137 9.78 -9.82 -67.54
CA THR A 137 10.89 -9.34 -68.37
C THR A 137 11.57 -10.55 -69.03
N PRO A 138 11.14 -11.01 -70.22
CA PRO A 138 11.88 -12.03 -70.94
C PRO A 138 13.12 -11.39 -71.57
N GLU A 139 14.26 -12.11 -71.52
CA GLU A 139 15.44 -11.84 -72.35
C GLU A 139 15.10 -11.81 -73.85
#